data_AF-A0A534MM71-F1
#
_entry.id   AF-A0A534MM71-F1
#
_cell.length_a   1.000
_cell.length_b   1.000
_cell.length_c   1.000
_cell.angle_alpha   90.00
_cell.angle_beta   90.00
_cell.angle_gamma   90.00
#
_symmetry.space_group_name_H-M   'P 1'
#
loop_
_entity.id
_entity.type
_entity.pdbx_description
1 polymer ?
#
loop_
_entity_poly.entity_id
_entity_poly.type
_entity_poly.pdbx_seq_one_letter_code
_entity_poly.pdbx_strand_id
1 'polypeptide(L)'
;MRLDPIEKPKGFIARMAYWGTRRRFGKVMTPMKVILARMPGSLRFSNAIAKFELNGIRLEPTLHYMLGVLASMINGCDFCTDLGRSMAIREHLGMEKFSALSEYRTNPLFSPRERAALAYAEEATRNRRVSDATFEELRKHFSEEEIAEITWVNAIENYYNLLNIPLEIGSDGFCAIVQARNDDRVDSAS
;
A
#
# COMPACT_ATOMS: atom_id res chain seq x y z
N MET A 1 1.64 -8.80 -18.02
CA MET A 1 0.97 -7.49 -18.20
C MET A 1 0.14 -7.53 -19.46
N ARG A 2 -1.14 -7.15 -19.35
CA ARG A 2 -2.16 -7.32 -20.40
C ARG A 2 -2.37 -6.12 -21.32
N LEU A 3 -1.92 -4.93 -20.90
CA LEU A 3 -2.02 -3.70 -21.68
C LEU A 3 -0.65 -3.02 -21.74
N ASP A 4 -0.26 -2.58 -22.93
CA ASP A 4 1.02 -1.90 -23.11
C ASP A 4 1.06 -0.55 -22.36
N PRO A 5 2.19 -0.21 -21.71
CA PRO A 5 2.33 1.08 -21.03
C PRO A 5 2.38 2.23 -22.05
N ILE A 6 1.67 3.31 -21.77
CA ILE A 6 1.76 4.53 -22.56
C ILE A 6 2.90 5.40 -22.00
N GLU A 7 4.04 5.43 -22.69
CA GLU A 7 5.22 6.22 -22.27
C GLU A 7 5.02 7.73 -22.43
N LYS A 8 4.26 8.14 -23.45
CA LYS A 8 4.02 9.54 -23.80
C LYS A 8 2.54 9.86 -23.65
N PRO A 9 2.10 10.34 -22.48
CA PRO A 9 0.68 10.60 -22.26
C PRO A 9 0.23 11.83 -23.06
N LYS A 10 -1.01 11.77 -23.56
CA LYS A 10 -1.65 12.90 -24.22
C LYS A 10 -2.19 13.88 -23.16
N GLY A 11 -2.06 15.18 -23.42
CA GLY A 11 -2.59 16.24 -22.56
C GLY A 11 -1.64 16.69 -21.43
N PHE A 12 -1.80 17.95 -21.05
CA PHE A 12 -0.90 18.63 -20.10
C PHE A 12 -0.98 18.01 -18.68
N ILE A 13 -2.18 17.71 -18.20
CA ILE A 13 -2.40 17.16 -16.85
C ILE A 13 -1.67 15.82 -16.66
N ALA A 14 -1.80 14.91 -17.62
CA ALA A 14 -1.16 13.59 -17.53
C ALA A 14 0.38 13.69 -17.61
N ARG A 15 0.92 14.62 -18.42
CA ARG A 15 2.36 14.91 -18.44
C ARG A 15 2.85 15.44 -17.09
N MET A 16 2.09 16.32 -16.45
CA MET A 16 2.40 16.83 -15.10
C MET A 16 2.35 15.72 -14.05
N ALA A 17 1.37 14.82 -14.12
CA ALA A 17 1.27 13.68 -13.22
C ALA A 17 2.46 12.70 -13.37
N TYR A 18 2.89 12.43 -14.61
CA TYR A 18 4.09 11.62 -14.89
C TYR A 18 5.35 12.28 -14.35
N TRP A 19 5.50 13.58 -14.56
CA TRP A 19 6.63 14.32 -14.01
C TRP A 19 6.65 14.27 -12.47
N GLY A 20 5.51 14.49 -11.83
CA GLY A 20 5.40 14.48 -10.37
C GLY A 20 5.75 13.12 -9.76
N THR A 21 5.28 12.03 -10.37
CA THR A 21 5.60 10.69 -9.91
C THR A 21 7.04 10.30 -10.15
N ARG A 22 7.62 10.66 -11.30
CA ARG A 22 9.06 10.48 -11.52
C ARG A 22 9.90 11.20 -10.46
N ARG A 23 9.52 12.43 -10.10
CA ARG A 23 10.19 13.18 -9.03
C ARG A 23 10.05 12.49 -7.67
N ARG A 24 8.84 12.03 -7.33
CA ARG A 24 8.56 11.40 -6.03
C ARG A 24 9.17 10.00 -5.91
N PHE A 25 8.99 9.13 -6.90
CA PHE A 25 9.29 7.70 -6.86
C PHE A 25 10.51 7.29 -7.72
N GLY A 26 11.14 8.21 -8.44
CA GLY A 26 12.27 7.92 -9.34
C GLY A 26 11.86 7.43 -10.72
N LYS A 27 10.65 6.90 -10.87
CA LYS A 27 10.04 6.49 -12.15
C LYS A 27 8.55 6.79 -12.15
N VAL A 28 7.94 6.71 -13.34
CA VAL A 28 6.47 6.76 -13.46
C VAL A 28 5.94 5.38 -13.12
N MET A 29 4.97 5.32 -12.20
CA MET A 29 4.38 4.06 -11.76
C MET A 29 3.64 3.38 -12.92
N THR A 30 3.80 2.08 -13.07
CA THR A 30 3.17 1.29 -14.15
C THR A 30 1.65 1.47 -14.19
N PRO A 31 0.89 1.51 -13.08
CA PRO A 31 -0.55 1.76 -13.11
C PRO A 31 -0.93 3.12 -13.70
N MET A 32 -0.06 4.13 -13.61
CA MET A 32 -0.32 5.40 -14.29
C MET A 32 -0.15 5.27 -15.80
N LYS A 33 0.84 4.49 -16.24
CA LYS A 33 1.10 4.24 -17.67
C LYS A 33 0.04 3.36 -18.31
N VAL A 34 -0.61 2.51 -17.51
CA VAL A 34 -1.65 1.60 -17.98
C VAL A 34 -3.05 2.19 -17.81
N ILE A 35 -3.44 2.53 -16.58
CA ILE A 35 -4.81 2.94 -16.23
C ILE A 35 -4.97 4.43 -16.43
N LEU A 36 -4.17 5.27 -15.76
CA LEU A 36 -4.36 6.72 -15.79
C LEU A 36 -4.23 7.30 -17.20
N ALA A 37 -3.29 6.78 -17.99
CA ALA A 37 -3.09 7.23 -19.37
C ALA A 37 -4.31 6.98 -20.28
N ARG A 38 -5.15 6.00 -19.94
CA ARG A 38 -6.39 5.66 -20.65
C ARG A 38 -7.63 6.27 -20.00
N MET A 39 -7.59 6.47 -18.68
CA MET A 39 -8.68 6.99 -17.86
C MET A 39 -8.19 8.19 -17.03
N PRO A 40 -7.90 9.35 -17.64
CA PRO A 40 -7.31 10.49 -16.93
C PRO A 40 -8.17 11.03 -15.77
N GLY A 41 -9.48 10.80 -15.82
CA GLY A 41 -10.40 11.15 -14.73
C GLY A 41 -10.13 10.41 -13.41
N SER A 42 -9.50 9.23 -13.46
CA SER A 42 -9.16 8.45 -12.26
C SER A 42 -8.17 9.18 -11.34
N LEU A 43 -7.35 10.09 -11.88
CA LEU A 43 -6.41 10.90 -11.10
C LEU A 43 -7.09 11.67 -9.98
N ARG A 44 -8.29 12.20 -10.22
CA ARG A 44 -9.04 12.97 -9.22
C ARG A 44 -9.39 12.09 -8.03
N PHE A 45 -9.79 10.85 -8.29
CA PHE A 45 -10.14 9.88 -7.27
C PHE A 45 -8.90 9.38 -6.52
N SER A 46 -7.83 9.00 -7.22
CA SER A 46 -6.56 8.61 -6.60
C SER A 46 -5.98 9.72 -5.71
N ASN A 47 -6.05 10.98 -6.15
CA ASN A 47 -5.60 12.11 -5.34
C ASN A 47 -6.50 12.35 -4.11
N ALA A 48 -7.81 12.13 -4.25
CA ALA A 48 -8.74 12.26 -3.12
C ALA A 48 -8.47 11.18 -2.06
N ILE A 49 -8.30 9.92 -2.47
CA ILE A 49 -7.92 8.82 -1.56
C ILE A 49 -6.58 9.14 -0.89
N ALA A 50 -5.53 9.43 -1.66
CA ALA A 50 -4.21 9.71 -1.10
C ALA A 50 -4.23 10.91 -0.12
N LYS A 51 -5.01 11.96 -0.42
CA LYS A 51 -5.18 13.09 0.50
C LYS A 51 -5.88 12.67 1.79
N PHE A 52 -6.92 11.84 1.69
CA PHE A 52 -7.63 11.33 2.86
C PHE A 52 -6.72 10.41 3.69
N GLU A 53 -6.00 9.48 3.09
CA GLU A 53 -5.07 8.60 3.81
C GLU A 53 -3.96 9.37 4.54
N LEU A 54 -3.49 10.48 3.97
CA LEU A 54 -2.46 11.32 4.60
C LEU A 54 -2.96 12.21 5.74
N ASN A 55 -4.23 12.63 5.74
CA ASN A 55 -4.72 13.66 6.67
C ASN A 55 -5.91 13.21 7.53
N GLY A 56 -6.57 12.12 7.16
CA GLY A 56 -7.84 11.66 7.72
C GLY A 56 -7.73 10.36 8.50
N ILE A 57 -6.64 9.61 8.35
CA ILE A 57 -6.38 8.37 9.11
C ILE A 57 -5.47 8.69 10.29
N ARG A 58 -5.81 8.16 11.46
CA ARG A 58 -5.11 8.35 12.73
C ARG A 58 -4.38 7.11 13.22
N LEU A 59 -4.62 5.94 12.61
CA LEU A 59 -3.84 4.73 12.86
C LEU A 59 -2.33 4.99 12.78
N GLU A 60 -1.59 4.27 13.61
CA GLU A 60 -0.14 4.34 13.64
C GLU A 60 0.43 3.98 12.25
N PRO A 61 1.38 4.76 11.69
CA PRO A 61 1.87 4.56 10.32
C PRO A 61 2.33 3.12 10.03
N THR A 62 3.03 2.50 10.98
CA THR A 62 3.46 1.10 10.87
C THR A 62 2.28 0.15 10.69
N LEU A 63 1.21 0.31 11.48
CA LEU A 63 0.03 -0.54 11.38
C LEU A 63 -0.71 -0.31 10.05
N HIS A 64 -0.91 0.94 9.65
CA HIS A 64 -1.51 1.30 8.35
C HIS A 64 -0.83 0.54 7.20
N TYR A 65 0.50 0.68 7.06
CA TYR A 65 1.21 0.04 5.95
C TYR A 65 1.24 -1.49 6.07
N MET A 66 1.30 -2.05 7.29
CA MET A 66 1.24 -3.50 7.47
C MET A 66 -0.12 -4.08 7.03
N LEU A 67 -1.23 -3.39 7.29
CA LEU A 67 -2.56 -3.84 6.85
C LEU A 67 -2.63 -3.92 5.31
N GLY A 68 -2.18 -2.88 4.62
CA GLY A 68 -2.13 -2.85 3.17
C GLY A 68 -1.18 -3.91 2.59
N VAL A 69 0.04 -4.00 3.11
CA VAL A 69 1.03 -5.00 2.63
C VAL A 69 0.52 -6.43 2.86
N LEU A 70 -0.12 -6.72 4.00
CA LEU A 70 -0.68 -8.05 4.26
C LEU A 70 -1.79 -8.40 3.26
N ALA A 71 -2.75 -7.50 3.03
CA ALA A 71 -3.83 -7.72 2.07
C ALA A 71 -3.27 -7.97 0.65
N SER A 72 -2.28 -7.17 0.25
CA SER A 72 -1.58 -7.32 -1.03
C SER A 72 -0.81 -8.63 -1.17
N MET A 73 -0.15 -9.09 -0.11
CA MET A 73 0.51 -10.40 -0.07
C MET A 73 -0.50 -11.54 -0.21
N ILE A 74 -1.65 -11.46 0.47
CA ILE A 74 -2.73 -12.46 0.38
C ILE A 74 -3.30 -12.54 -1.04
N ASN A 75 -3.53 -11.38 -1.66
CA ASN A 75 -4.10 -11.29 -3.00
C ASN A 75 -3.08 -11.57 -4.13
N GLY A 76 -1.78 -11.57 -3.83
CA GLY A 76 -0.72 -11.70 -4.83
C GLY A 76 -0.53 -10.46 -5.71
N CYS A 77 -0.79 -9.25 -5.18
CA CYS A 77 -0.48 -8.02 -5.90
C CYS A 77 1.00 -7.63 -5.70
N ASP A 78 1.88 -8.02 -6.61
CA ASP A 78 3.32 -7.70 -6.54
C ASP A 78 3.59 -6.19 -6.55
N PHE A 79 2.89 -5.44 -7.40
CA PHE A 79 3.01 -3.99 -7.46
C PHE A 79 2.67 -3.33 -6.12
N CYS A 80 1.55 -3.74 -5.53
CA CYS A 80 1.03 -3.15 -4.32
C CYS A 80 1.92 -3.50 -3.11
N THR A 81 2.40 -4.74 -3.05
CA THR A 81 3.38 -5.19 -2.04
C THR A 81 4.68 -4.39 -2.12
N ASP A 82 5.24 -4.22 -3.33
CA ASP A 82 6.46 -3.43 -3.56
C ASP A 82 6.26 -1.95 -3.19
N LEU A 83 5.17 -1.33 -3.66
CA LEU A 83 4.87 0.06 -3.34
C LEU A 83 4.69 0.27 -1.83
N GLY A 84 3.87 -0.55 -1.17
CA GLY A 84 3.61 -0.46 0.27
C GLY A 84 4.89 -0.60 1.10
N ARG A 85 5.73 -1.62 0.80
CA ARG A 85 7.02 -1.80 1.48
C ARG A 85 7.98 -0.64 1.20
N SER A 86 8.01 -0.12 -0.03
CA SER A 86 8.86 1.04 -0.36
C SER A 86 8.45 2.30 0.39
N MET A 87 7.15 2.50 0.62
CA MET A 87 6.63 3.62 1.41
C MET A 87 7.00 3.45 2.88
N ALA A 88 6.91 2.25 3.44
CA ALA A 88 7.38 1.99 4.79
C ALA A 88 8.87 2.31 4.99
N ILE A 89 9.73 1.96 4.02
CA ILE A 89 11.17 2.32 4.05
C ILE A 89 11.35 3.85 4.02
N ARG A 90 10.58 4.55 3.17
CA ARG A 90 10.67 6.02 3.04
C ARG A 90 10.22 6.75 4.30
N GLU A 91 9.27 6.20 5.03
CA GLU A 91 8.79 6.73 6.31
C GLU A 91 9.67 6.25 7.50
N HIS A 92 10.81 5.61 7.21
CA HIS A 92 11.75 5.09 8.20
C HIS A 92 11.13 4.11 9.20
N LEU A 93 10.16 3.32 8.74
CA LEU A 93 9.51 2.31 9.57
C LEU A 93 10.39 1.05 9.63
N GLY A 94 10.45 0.42 10.81
CA GLY A 94 11.24 -0.79 11.02
C GLY A 94 10.79 -1.93 10.12
N MET A 95 11.67 -2.39 9.21
CA MET A 95 11.36 -3.41 8.21
C MET A 95 11.27 -4.84 8.76
N GLU A 96 11.67 -5.06 10.01
CA GLU A 96 11.61 -6.37 10.67
C GLU A 96 10.18 -6.92 10.69
N LYS A 97 9.19 -6.10 11.08
CA LYS A 97 7.77 -6.51 11.07
C LYS A 97 7.26 -6.79 9.65
N PHE A 98 7.64 -5.98 8.66
CA PHE A 98 7.23 -6.20 7.27
C PHE A 98 7.82 -7.48 6.68
N SER A 99 9.02 -7.89 7.11
CA SER A 99 9.63 -9.15 6.71
C SER A 99 8.99 -10.35 7.42
N ALA A 100 8.59 -10.18 8.68
CA ALA A 100 7.92 -11.21 9.48
C ALA A 100 6.38 -11.25 9.28
N LEU A 101 5.83 -10.47 8.35
CA LEU A 101 4.38 -10.23 8.26
C LEU A 101 3.57 -11.49 7.97
N SER A 102 4.13 -12.45 7.22
CA SER A 102 3.47 -13.75 6.98
C SER A 102 3.31 -14.61 8.23
N GLU A 103 4.07 -14.32 9.29
CA GLU A 103 4.12 -15.07 10.54
C GLU A 103 3.51 -14.30 11.72
N TYR A 104 2.75 -13.22 11.46
CA TYR A 104 2.30 -12.30 12.50
C TYR A 104 1.51 -12.95 13.64
N ARG A 105 0.87 -14.12 13.40
CA ARG A 105 0.10 -14.86 14.41
C ARG A 105 0.93 -15.46 15.52
N THR A 106 2.20 -15.77 15.27
CA THR A 106 3.09 -16.44 16.23
C THR A 106 4.36 -15.64 16.51
N ASN A 107 4.79 -14.79 15.59
CA ASN A 107 6.05 -14.05 15.69
C ASN A 107 6.01 -12.99 16.82
N PRO A 108 6.97 -12.95 17.76
CA PRO A 108 6.93 -12.07 18.94
C PRO A 108 7.05 -10.58 18.63
N LEU A 109 7.43 -10.19 17.40
CA LEU A 109 7.50 -8.78 16.99
C LEU A 109 6.14 -8.08 16.99
N PHE A 110 5.04 -8.84 16.96
CA PHE A 110 3.68 -8.31 16.88
C PHE A 110 3.00 -8.30 18.24
N SER A 111 2.50 -7.13 18.63
CA SER A 111 1.66 -6.97 19.82
C SER A 111 0.28 -7.61 19.64
N PRO A 112 -0.46 -7.88 20.73
CA PRO A 112 -1.85 -8.34 20.63
C PRO A 112 -2.74 -7.42 19.79
N ARG A 113 -2.60 -6.09 19.96
CA ARG A 113 -3.31 -5.07 19.17
C ARG A 113 -3.03 -5.20 17.68
N GLU A 114 -1.76 -5.31 17.28
CA GLU A 114 -1.39 -5.48 15.86
C GLU A 114 -1.91 -6.81 15.29
N ARG A 115 -1.83 -7.91 16.06
CA ARG A 115 -2.34 -9.22 15.63
C ARG A 115 -3.84 -9.20 15.38
N ALA A 116 -4.61 -8.53 16.25
CA ALA A 116 -6.05 -8.41 16.10
C ALA A 116 -6.42 -7.68 14.80
N ALA A 117 -5.76 -6.55 14.51
CA ALA A 117 -5.98 -5.80 13.27
C ALA A 117 -5.57 -6.58 12.01
N LEU A 118 -4.43 -7.28 12.06
CA LEU A 118 -3.97 -8.12 10.94
C LEU A 118 -4.89 -9.33 10.72
N ALA A 119 -5.41 -9.95 11.77
CA ALA A 119 -6.43 -11.01 11.69
C ALA A 119 -7.72 -10.53 11.04
N TYR A 120 -8.21 -9.34 11.43
CA TYR A 120 -9.35 -8.71 10.79
C TYR A 120 -9.10 -8.50 9.29
N ALA A 121 -7.98 -7.88 8.91
CA ALA A 121 -7.65 -7.60 7.51
C ALA A 121 -7.48 -8.88 6.68
N GLU A 122 -6.88 -9.93 7.24
CA GLU A 122 -6.74 -11.22 6.57
C GLU A 122 -8.09 -11.88 6.30
N GLU A 123 -8.97 -11.99 7.31
CA GLU A 123 -10.30 -12.55 7.13
C GLU A 123 -11.13 -11.74 6.13
N ALA A 124 -11.12 -10.41 6.28
CA ALA A 124 -11.82 -9.51 5.38
C ALA A 124 -11.33 -9.65 3.92
N THR A 125 -10.02 -9.79 3.71
CA THR A 125 -9.44 -9.96 2.37
C THR A 125 -9.78 -11.33 1.78
N ARG A 126 -9.63 -12.42 2.55
CA ARG A 126 -9.88 -13.78 2.04
C ARG A 126 -11.36 -14.07 1.82
N ASN A 127 -12.19 -13.66 2.78
CA ASN A 127 -13.57 -14.15 2.89
C ASN A 127 -14.60 -13.06 2.59
N ARG A 128 -14.19 -11.79 2.49
CA ARG A 128 -15.08 -10.62 2.37
C ARG A 128 -16.06 -10.49 3.55
N ARG A 129 -15.75 -11.19 4.63
CA ARG A 129 -16.50 -11.31 5.88
C ARG A 129 -15.50 -11.52 7.00
N VAL A 130 -15.86 -11.07 8.18
CA VAL A 130 -15.09 -11.30 9.41
C VAL A 130 -16.00 -12.03 10.39
N SER A 131 -15.45 -13.02 11.08
CA SER A 131 -16.19 -13.76 12.11
C SER A 131 -16.47 -12.89 13.35
N ASP A 132 -17.53 -13.20 14.08
CA ASP A 132 -17.84 -12.49 15.33
C ASP A 132 -16.69 -12.58 16.34
N ALA A 133 -15.97 -13.71 16.36
CA ALA A 133 -14.82 -13.90 17.23
C ALA A 133 -13.66 -12.94 16.87
N THR A 134 -13.34 -12.80 15.58
CA THR A 134 -12.29 -11.89 15.12
C THR A 134 -12.68 -10.43 15.31
N PHE A 135 -13.95 -10.09 15.09
CA PHE A 135 -14.45 -8.74 15.36
C PHE A 135 -14.43 -8.39 16.85
N GLU A 136 -14.88 -9.30 17.73
CA GLU A 136 -14.87 -9.06 19.17
C GLU A 136 -13.45 -9.00 19.72
N GLU A 137 -12.50 -9.77 19.19
CA GLU A 137 -11.09 -9.62 19.54
C GLU A 137 -10.55 -8.26 19.12
N LEU A 138 -10.85 -7.79 17.90
CA LEU A 138 -10.45 -6.46 17.43
C LEU A 138 -10.98 -5.35 18.35
N ARG A 139 -12.25 -5.46 18.76
CA ARG A 139 -12.94 -4.48 19.62
C ARG A 139 -12.32 -4.33 21.01
N LYS A 140 -11.55 -5.31 21.48
CA LYS A 140 -10.81 -5.19 22.75
C LYS A 140 -9.65 -4.20 22.68
N HIS A 141 -9.11 -3.97 21.48
CA HIS A 141 -7.89 -3.18 21.29
C HIS A 141 -8.12 -1.84 20.61
N PHE A 142 -9.20 -1.67 19.85
CA PHE A 142 -9.44 -0.50 19.00
C PHE A 142 -10.79 0.17 19.28
N SER A 143 -10.86 1.50 19.13
CA SER A 143 -12.12 2.24 19.14
C SER A 143 -12.96 1.95 17.89
N GLU A 144 -14.25 2.32 17.92
CA GLU A 144 -15.12 2.17 16.74
C GLU A 144 -14.61 2.97 15.53
N GLU A 145 -14.05 4.15 15.76
CA GLU A 145 -13.41 4.96 14.72
C GLU A 145 -12.16 4.28 14.16
N GLU A 146 -11.29 3.74 15.01
CA GLU A 146 -10.09 3.01 14.56
C GLU A 146 -10.47 1.75 13.76
N ILE A 147 -11.52 1.03 14.16
CA ILE A 147 -12.03 -0.13 13.41
C ILE A 147 -12.53 0.29 12.02
N ALA A 148 -13.20 1.44 11.92
CA ALA A 148 -13.61 2.00 10.64
C ALA A 148 -12.39 2.37 9.77
N GLU A 149 -11.34 2.94 10.35
CA GLU A 149 -10.07 3.23 9.66
C GLU A 149 -9.38 1.95 9.16
N ILE A 150 -9.31 0.89 9.99
CA ILE A 150 -8.75 -0.42 9.61
C ILE A 150 -9.52 -1.00 8.42
N THR A 151 -10.85 -0.94 8.49
CA THR A 151 -11.74 -1.41 7.42
C THR A 151 -11.51 -0.62 6.12
N TRP A 152 -11.38 0.70 6.24
CA TRP A 152 -11.09 1.59 5.11
C TRP A 152 -9.77 1.24 4.44
N VAL A 153 -8.67 1.14 5.20
CA VAL A 153 -7.34 0.79 4.68
C VAL A 153 -7.40 -0.55 3.94
N ASN A 154 -8.02 -1.57 4.55
CA ASN A 154 -8.15 -2.88 3.93
C ASN A 154 -8.98 -2.83 2.63
N ALA A 155 -10.08 -2.06 2.60
CA ALA A 155 -10.93 -1.94 1.42
C ALA A 155 -10.24 -1.20 0.27
N ILE A 156 -9.54 -0.10 0.57
CA ILE A 156 -8.78 0.67 -0.42
C ILE A 156 -7.64 -0.17 -1.01
N GLU A 157 -6.95 -0.96 -0.20
CA GLU A 157 -5.90 -1.83 -0.70
C GLU A 157 -6.46 -2.92 -1.62
N ASN A 158 -7.58 -3.56 -1.23
CA ASN A 158 -8.25 -4.52 -2.10
C ASN A 158 -8.72 -3.88 -3.42
N TYR A 159 -9.15 -2.62 -3.40
CA TYR A 159 -9.44 -1.86 -4.62
C TYR A 159 -8.19 -1.70 -5.49
N TYR A 160 -7.04 -1.29 -4.94
CA TYR A 160 -5.80 -1.18 -5.70
C TYR A 160 -5.29 -2.53 -6.22
N ASN A 161 -5.44 -3.60 -5.44
CA ASN A 161 -5.11 -4.95 -5.87
C ASN A 161 -5.93 -5.35 -7.11
N LEU A 162 -7.24 -5.09 -7.10
CA LEU A 162 -8.14 -5.38 -8.22
C LEU A 162 -7.91 -4.47 -9.45
N LEU A 163 -7.28 -3.32 -9.30
CA LEU A 163 -6.82 -2.53 -10.45
C LEU A 163 -5.59 -3.14 -11.12
N ASN A 164 -4.71 -3.80 -10.35
CA ASN A 164 -3.40 -4.25 -10.82
C ASN A 164 -3.38 -5.71 -11.27
N ILE A 165 -3.99 -6.60 -10.48
CA ILE A 165 -3.96 -8.06 -10.71
C ILE A 165 -4.57 -8.44 -12.07
N PRO A 166 -5.79 -8.01 -12.45
CA PRO A 166 -6.39 -8.39 -13.74
C PRO A 166 -5.61 -7.89 -14.96
N LEU A 167 -4.79 -6.85 -14.77
CA LEU A 167 -3.92 -6.29 -15.80
C LEU A 167 -2.51 -6.90 -15.80
N GLU A 168 -2.24 -7.82 -14.86
CA GLU A 168 -0.92 -8.43 -14.62
C GLU A 168 0.19 -7.38 -14.52
N ILE A 169 -0.08 -6.32 -13.74
CA ILE A 169 0.92 -5.31 -13.42
C ILE A 169 1.80 -5.87 -12.30
N GLY A 170 3.06 -6.13 -12.63
CA GLY A 170 4.06 -6.62 -11.69
C GLY A 170 4.72 -5.51 -10.86
N SER A 171 5.65 -5.91 -10.00
CA SER A 171 6.49 -5.01 -9.20
C SER A 171 7.22 -3.98 -10.07
N ASP A 172 7.34 -2.76 -9.56
CA ASP A 172 8.07 -1.67 -10.21
C ASP A 172 9.51 -1.52 -9.69
N GLY A 173 9.89 -2.31 -8.69
CA GLY A 173 11.21 -2.30 -8.04
C GLY A 173 11.41 -1.11 -7.10
N PHE A 174 10.35 -0.54 -6.52
CA PHE A 174 10.45 0.65 -5.67
C PHE A 174 11.28 0.43 -4.42
N CYS A 175 11.23 -0.74 -3.79
CA CYS A 175 12.09 -1.04 -2.64
C CYS A 175 13.58 -0.82 -2.96
N ALA A 176 14.06 -1.34 -4.10
CA ALA A 176 15.45 -1.19 -4.53
C ALA A 176 15.80 0.28 -4.83
N ILE A 177 14.88 1.03 -5.47
CA ILE A 177 15.08 2.46 -5.76
C ILE A 177 15.23 3.27 -4.47
N VAL A 178 14.42 2.98 -3.45
CA VAL A 178 14.48 3.69 -2.18
C VAL A 178 15.76 3.35 -1.42
N GLN A 179 16.17 2.08 -1.41
CA GLN A 179 17.41 1.64 -0.76
C GLN A 179 18.65 2.32 -1.36
N ALA A 180 18.82 2.27 -2.69
CA ALA A 180 19.96 2.91 -3.36
C ALA A 180 20.07 4.41 -3.05
N ARG A 181 18.93 5.11 -2.97
CA ARG A 181 18.89 6.54 -2.61
C ARG A 181 19.29 6.82 -1.16
N ASN A 182 19.05 5.89 -0.26
CA ASN A 182 19.45 6.02 1.13
C ASN A 182 20.96 5.79 1.25
N ASP A 183 21.51 4.80 0.54
CA ASP A 183 22.94 4.51 0.50
C ASP A 183 23.74 5.70 -0.06
N ASP A 184 23.32 6.25 -1.20
CA ASP A 184 23.95 7.45 -1.82
C ASP A 184 24.00 8.66 -0.86
N ARG A 185 22.99 8.82 0.00
CA ARG A 185 22.94 9.92 0.98
C ARG A 185 23.92 9.72 2.11
N VAL A 186 24.10 8.49 2.58
CA VAL A 186 25.08 8.15 3.62
C VAL A 186 26.49 8.44 3.11
N ASP A 187 26.80 8.00 1.89
CA ASP A 187 28.10 8.23 1.25
C ASP A 187 28.40 9.71 0.98
N SER A 188 27.37 10.53 0.72
CA SER A 188 27.51 11.99 0.54
C SER A 188 27.68 12.77 1.84
N ALA A 189 27.41 12.15 2.99
CA ALA A 189 27.48 12.76 4.32
C ALA A 189 28.74 12.35 5.12
N SER A 190 29.52 11.39 4.61
CA SER A 190 30.83 10.95 5.10
C SER A 190 31.98 11.66 4.41
#